data_AF-A0A0Q5B189-F1
#
_entry.id   AF-A0A0Q5B189-F1
#
_cell.length_a   1.000
_cell.length_b   1.000
_cell.length_c   1.000
_cell.angle_alpha   90.00
_cell.angle_beta   90.00
_cell.angle_gamma   90.00
#
_symmetry.space_group_name_H-M   'P 1'
#
loop_
_entity.id
_entity.type
_entity.pdbx_description
1 polymer ?
#
loop_
_entity_poly.entity_id
_entity_poly.type
_entity_poly.pdbx_seq_one_letter_code
_entity_poly.pdbx_strand_id
1 'polypeptide(L)'
;MTDVNRAARIRARLDAPDHVSRMIASLQARGDVSLEEIRQDPIRWLEEWNEVDVFDFEPSRAESDSRCDVAGLYRGEETPPRIGIAFSETRQRMNFTALHELGHHLQMTDEELLNSLVERPDGGAALEEEACDAFAAAILIPEAAASSLLGRGTPSAESVVQLWQTLGTVSRSAVAMRARRQIDGDGHVVVLNADGIVTFATSTTAIRPGQRSDQTATPIWSAIERAHANETVTARGQFAYGAALAGDIYFMQATPAGTGFIIVAAIERVPWTLSIARHESAPYGRWYVCPHLACAAEFLAGPKDVCSVCHQSTCTECGRCACSITAPAEFLCTDCFLLKGSAEASATEGICSDCAA
;
A
#
# COMPACT_ATOMS: atom_id res chain seq x y z
N MET A 1 -12.27 -13.44 19.14
CA MET A 1 -10.91 -12.86 19.12
C MET A 1 -10.55 -12.18 17.81
N THR A 2 -11.06 -12.62 16.65
CA THR A 2 -10.79 -12.00 15.33
C THR A 2 -11.47 -10.65 15.09
N ASP A 3 -12.67 -10.43 15.66
CA ASP A 3 -13.45 -9.20 15.45
C ASP A 3 -12.87 -7.96 16.18
N VAL A 4 -12.27 -8.18 17.35
CA VAL A 4 -11.60 -7.14 18.16
C VAL A 4 -10.40 -6.56 17.42
N ASN A 5 -9.62 -7.41 16.74
CA ASN A 5 -8.43 -6.99 15.99
C ASN A 5 -8.81 -6.15 14.76
N ARG A 6 -9.91 -6.48 14.08
CA ARG A 6 -10.40 -5.71 12.93
C ARG A 6 -10.90 -4.32 13.32
N ALA A 7 -11.69 -4.23 14.38
CA ALA A 7 -12.19 -2.94 14.87
C ALA A 7 -11.04 -2.03 15.35
N ALA A 8 -10.03 -2.60 16.04
CA ALA A 8 -8.84 -1.88 16.45
C ALA A 8 -8.08 -1.27 15.26
N ARG A 9 -7.86 -2.04 14.19
CA ARG A 9 -7.18 -1.56 12.97
C ARG A 9 -7.95 -0.47 12.22
N ILE A 10 -9.29 -0.55 12.19
CA ILE A 10 -10.11 0.51 11.57
C ILE A 10 -9.99 1.80 12.38
N ARG A 11 -10.11 1.70 13.71
CA ARG A 11 -9.97 2.85 14.62
C ARG A 11 -8.56 3.45 14.53
N ALA A 12 -7.51 2.62 14.54
CA ALA A 12 -6.14 3.05 14.35
C ALA A 12 -5.96 3.91 13.10
N ARG A 13 -6.50 3.49 11.95
CA ARG A 13 -6.45 4.27 10.69
C ARG A 13 -7.13 5.63 10.75
N LEU A 14 -8.24 5.72 11.50
CA LEU A 14 -8.97 6.98 11.66
C LEU A 14 -8.23 7.94 12.57
N ASP A 15 -7.55 7.41 13.60
CA ASP A 15 -6.87 8.22 14.61
C ASP A 15 -5.41 8.54 14.26
N ALA A 16 -4.79 7.75 13.37
CA ALA A 16 -3.40 7.93 12.95
C ALA A 16 -3.04 9.36 12.49
N PRO A 17 -3.86 10.09 11.69
CA PRO A 17 -3.51 11.45 11.26
C PRO A 17 -3.31 12.45 12.42
N ASP A 18 -4.14 12.35 13.46
CA ASP A 18 -4.01 13.18 14.66
C ASP A 18 -2.77 12.79 15.47
N HIS A 19 -2.54 11.49 15.63
CA HIS A 19 -1.36 10.96 16.31
C HIS A 19 -0.05 11.36 15.60
N VAL A 20 -0.01 11.29 14.27
CA VAL A 20 1.11 11.76 13.45
C VAL A 20 1.37 13.25 13.64
N SER A 21 0.32 14.07 13.75
CA SER A 21 0.47 15.51 14.01
C SER A 21 1.15 15.76 15.35
N ARG A 22 0.81 14.96 16.38
CA ARG A 22 1.49 14.99 17.68
C ARG A 22 2.92 14.45 17.63
N MET A 23 3.19 13.40 16.84
CA MET A 23 4.56 12.90 16.60
C MET A 23 5.45 13.97 15.95
N ILE A 24 4.95 14.67 14.93
CA ILE A 24 5.69 15.76 14.27
C ILE A 24 5.94 16.90 15.28
N ALA A 25 4.94 17.27 16.09
CA ALA A 25 5.10 18.30 17.12
C ALA A 25 6.14 17.89 18.18
N SER A 26 6.12 16.63 18.63
CA SER A 26 7.11 16.08 19.57
C SER A 26 8.53 16.14 19.01
N LEU A 27 8.70 15.75 17.74
CA LEU A 27 9.99 15.84 17.04
C LEU A 27 10.49 17.30 16.95
N GLN A 28 9.61 18.24 16.58
CA GLN A 28 9.96 19.65 16.48
C GLN A 28 10.22 20.31 17.85
N ALA A 29 9.68 19.78 18.94
CA ALA A 29 9.94 20.27 20.29
C ALA A 29 11.36 19.94 20.79
N ARG A 30 12.05 18.98 20.14
CA ARG A 30 13.39 18.50 20.53
C ARG A 30 14.54 19.37 20.01
N GLY A 31 14.25 20.45 19.28
CA GLY A 31 15.25 21.41 18.84
C GLY A 31 14.90 22.08 17.52
N ASP A 32 15.91 22.61 16.83
CA ASP A 32 15.75 23.20 15.51
C ASP A 32 15.73 22.09 14.44
N VAL A 33 14.63 21.32 14.41
CA VAL A 33 14.47 20.18 13.51
C VAL A 33 13.76 20.61 12.22
N SER A 34 14.47 20.49 11.10
CA SER A 34 13.92 20.72 9.75
C SER A 34 13.40 19.43 9.12
N LEU A 35 12.08 19.32 8.95
CA LEU A 35 11.47 18.16 8.27
C LEU A 35 11.95 18.00 6.81
N GLU A 36 12.37 19.08 6.18
CA GLU A 36 12.90 19.06 4.82
C GLU A 36 14.30 18.42 4.77
N GLU A 37 15.15 18.67 5.77
CA GLU A 37 16.46 18.03 5.87
C GLU A 37 16.31 16.53 6.13
N ILE A 38 15.41 16.16 7.05
CA ILE A 38 15.05 14.76 7.31
C ILE A 38 14.60 14.08 6.01
N ARG A 39 13.71 14.71 5.25
CA ARG A 39 13.16 14.15 4.01
C ARG A 39 14.23 13.86 2.95
N GLN A 40 15.26 14.71 2.87
CA GLN A 40 16.33 14.61 1.87
C GLN A 40 17.26 13.43 2.14
N ASP A 41 17.62 13.17 3.39
CA ASP A 41 18.43 12.01 3.77
C ASP A 41 18.09 11.53 5.20
N PRO A 42 17.00 10.76 5.39
CA PRO A 42 16.54 10.37 6.72
C PRO A 42 17.57 9.64 7.56
N ILE A 43 18.34 8.76 6.90
CA ILE A 43 19.33 7.91 7.57
C ILE A 43 20.50 8.76 8.04
N ARG A 44 21.03 9.61 7.16
CA ARG A 44 22.11 10.53 7.53
C ARG A 44 21.68 11.47 8.65
N TRP A 45 20.45 11.99 8.58
CA TRP A 45 19.92 12.86 9.63
C TRP A 45 19.87 12.14 10.98
N LEU A 46 19.41 10.88 11.01
CA LEU A 46 19.39 10.07 12.23
C LEU A 46 20.81 9.76 12.75
N GLU A 47 21.77 9.49 11.87
CA GLU A 47 23.17 9.27 12.25
C GLU A 47 23.81 10.52 12.90
N GLU A 48 23.34 11.71 12.52
CA GLU A 48 23.81 12.99 13.07
C GLU A 48 23.00 13.43 14.30
N TRP A 49 21.85 12.80 14.57
CA TRP A 49 20.97 13.15 15.69
C TRP A 49 21.38 12.42 16.98
N ASN A 50 21.63 13.17 18.05
CA ASN A 50 22.26 12.67 19.27
C ASN A 50 21.32 11.93 20.24
N GLU A 51 20.04 11.75 19.89
CA GLU A 51 19.07 11.06 20.75
C GLU A 51 19.03 9.54 20.51
N VAL A 52 19.55 9.08 19.37
CA VAL A 52 19.54 7.67 18.98
C VAL A 52 20.86 7.29 18.32
N ASP A 53 21.29 6.04 18.52
CA ASP A 53 22.40 5.46 17.75
C ASP A 53 21.85 4.60 16.60
N VAL A 54 22.23 4.93 15.36
CA VAL A 54 21.87 4.14 14.17
C VAL A 54 22.88 3.02 13.95
N PHE A 55 22.40 1.82 13.62
CA PHE A 55 23.27 0.72 13.23
C PHE A 55 22.69 -0.11 12.08
N ASP A 56 23.57 -0.61 11.24
CA ASP A 56 23.19 -1.58 10.22
C ASP A 56 23.12 -2.99 10.83
N PHE A 57 22.18 -3.79 10.37
CA PHE A 57 22.17 -5.22 10.65
C PHE A 57 21.84 -6.05 9.41
N GLU A 58 22.37 -7.27 9.36
CA GLU A 58 21.91 -8.27 8.40
C GLU A 58 20.72 -9.00 9.02
N PRO A 59 19.55 -9.05 8.36
CA PRO A 59 18.45 -9.85 8.85
C PRO A 59 18.91 -11.32 8.85
N SER A 60 19.04 -11.91 10.04
CA SER A 60 19.44 -13.30 10.18
C SER A 60 18.36 -14.16 9.52
N ARG A 61 18.72 -14.97 8.51
CA ARG A 61 17.79 -15.90 7.82
C ARG A 61 17.08 -16.88 8.77
N ALA A 62 17.50 -16.98 10.03
CA ALA A 62 17.09 -17.98 11.00
C ALA A 62 16.16 -17.46 12.13
N GLU A 63 15.84 -16.16 12.21
CA GLU A 63 15.01 -15.59 13.30
C GLU A 63 13.77 -14.85 12.77
N SER A 64 13.22 -15.29 11.63
CA SER A 64 12.02 -14.71 10.99
C SER A 64 10.69 -15.19 11.59
N ASP A 65 10.67 -15.63 12.85
CA ASP A 65 9.52 -16.32 13.45
C ASP A 65 8.59 -15.40 14.29
N SER A 66 8.70 -14.08 14.12
CA SER A 66 7.80 -13.12 14.78
C SER A 66 7.40 -11.98 13.86
N ARG A 67 6.37 -12.23 13.03
CA ARG A 67 5.35 -11.30 12.48
C ARG A 67 5.73 -9.86 12.04
N CYS A 68 6.99 -9.54 11.88
CA CYS A 68 7.56 -8.43 11.13
C CYS A 68 8.70 -9.04 10.31
N ASP A 69 8.65 -8.92 8.98
CA ASP A 69 9.87 -8.99 8.17
C ASP A 69 10.74 -7.84 8.67
N VAL A 70 11.68 -8.12 9.59
CA VAL A 70 12.41 -7.10 10.38
C VAL A 70 13.37 -6.34 9.45
N ALA A 71 12.83 -5.41 8.67
CA ALA A 71 13.59 -4.47 7.87
C ALA A 71 14.18 -3.34 8.73
N GLY A 72 13.60 -3.11 9.92
CA GLY A 72 14.05 -2.16 10.93
C GLY A 72 13.82 -2.72 12.34
N LEU A 73 14.55 -2.18 13.30
CA LEU A 73 14.44 -2.57 14.71
C LEU A 73 14.70 -1.38 15.63
N TYR A 74 13.70 -0.98 16.39
CA TYR A 74 13.88 -0.04 17.49
C TYR A 74 14.19 -0.74 18.82
N ARG A 75 15.22 -0.26 19.53
CA ARG A 75 15.63 -0.72 20.87
C ARG A 75 15.62 0.45 21.84
N GLY A 76 14.48 0.68 22.49
CA GLY A 76 14.25 1.81 23.40
C GLY A 76 14.88 1.64 24.78
N GLU A 77 15.22 0.40 25.14
CA GLU A 77 15.80 0.01 26.42
C GLU A 77 17.32 0.23 26.51
N GLU A 78 17.99 0.44 25.38
CA GLU A 78 19.43 0.75 25.32
C GLU A 78 19.69 2.24 25.65
N THR A 79 20.92 2.59 26.03
CA THR A 79 21.32 3.99 26.34
C THR A 79 22.60 4.37 25.57
N PRO A 80 22.51 5.23 24.54
CA PRO A 80 21.27 5.79 23.99
C PRO A 80 20.38 4.72 23.32
N PRO A 81 19.08 4.98 23.12
CA PRO A 81 18.21 4.12 22.31
C PRO A 81 18.79 3.89 20.92
N ARG A 82 18.48 2.75 20.30
CA ARG A 82 19.07 2.40 19.01
C ARG A 82 18.05 2.11 17.93
N ILE A 83 18.39 2.51 16.71
CA ILE A 83 17.62 2.23 15.50
C ILE A 83 18.46 1.35 14.58
N GLY A 84 18.02 0.11 14.40
CA GLY A 84 18.56 -0.83 13.45
C GLY A 84 17.90 -0.65 12.09
N ILE A 85 18.70 -0.60 11.02
CA ILE A 85 18.20 -0.60 9.65
C ILE A 85 18.82 -1.79 8.92
N ALA A 86 17.97 -2.68 8.38
CA ALA A 86 18.45 -3.78 7.57
C ALA A 86 18.89 -3.28 6.19
N PHE A 87 19.98 -3.83 5.67
CA PHE A 87 20.34 -3.61 4.27
C PHE A 87 19.23 -4.16 3.36
N SER A 88 18.50 -3.24 2.72
CA SER A 88 17.43 -3.53 1.76
C SER A 88 17.90 -3.31 0.33
N GLU A 89 17.15 -3.84 -0.64
CA GLU A 89 17.47 -3.71 -2.08
C GLU A 89 17.45 -2.26 -2.60
N THR A 90 16.83 -1.31 -1.88
CA THR A 90 16.71 0.08 -2.33
C THR A 90 16.82 1.10 -1.18
N ARG A 91 17.50 2.23 -1.44
CA ARG A 91 17.63 3.34 -0.47
C ARG A 91 16.26 3.90 -0.05
N GLN A 92 15.27 3.91 -0.93
CA GLN A 92 13.93 4.41 -0.61
C GLN A 92 13.20 3.56 0.43
N ARG A 93 13.43 2.23 0.44
CA ARG A 93 12.89 1.36 1.48
C ARG A 93 13.59 1.60 2.81
N MET A 94 14.92 1.69 2.78
CA MET A 94 15.71 1.99 3.99
C MET A 94 15.29 3.34 4.60
N ASN A 95 15.07 4.37 3.78
CA ASN A 95 14.58 5.68 4.23
C ASN A 95 13.20 5.60 4.92
N PHE A 96 12.28 4.80 4.37
CA PHE A 96 10.97 4.60 4.98
C PHE A 96 11.11 3.89 6.32
N THR A 97 11.87 2.80 6.37
CA THR A 97 12.16 2.05 7.61
C THR A 97 12.77 2.96 8.67
N ALA A 98 13.79 3.75 8.32
CA ALA A 98 14.46 4.64 9.24
C ALA A 98 13.46 5.60 9.94
N LEU A 99 12.53 6.16 9.17
CA LEU A 99 11.49 7.05 9.70
C LEU A 99 10.38 6.30 10.46
N HIS A 100 10.08 5.07 10.08
CA HIS A 100 9.17 4.20 10.81
C HIS A 100 9.72 3.91 12.22
N GLU A 101 10.99 3.54 12.34
CA GLU A 101 11.65 3.31 13.64
C GLU A 101 11.81 4.60 14.45
N LEU A 102 12.07 5.75 13.81
CA LEU A 102 11.99 7.06 14.46
C LEU A 102 10.59 7.30 15.05
N GLY A 103 9.55 6.86 14.36
CA GLY A 103 8.17 6.90 14.86
C GLY A 103 8.00 6.12 16.17
N HIS A 104 8.56 4.91 16.26
CA HIS A 104 8.56 4.15 17.52
C HIS A 104 9.32 4.88 18.62
N HIS A 105 10.49 5.44 18.30
CA HIS A 105 11.25 6.23 19.27
C HIS A 105 10.44 7.39 19.85
N LEU A 106 9.79 8.19 19.01
CA LEU A 106 8.96 9.31 19.46
C LEU A 106 7.79 8.83 20.33
N GLN A 107 7.10 7.77 19.92
CA GLN A 107 5.96 7.22 20.68
C GLN A 107 6.35 6.65 22.04
N MET A 108 7.58 6.14 22.18
CA MET A 108 8.07 5.56 23.44
C MET A 108 8.71 6.57 24.38
N THR A 109 9.17 7.72 23.87
CA THR A 109 9.90 8.72 24.64
C THR A 109 9.10 9.98 24.94
N ASP A 110 7.96 10.17 24.28
CA ASP A 110 6.98 11.22 24.58
C ASP A 110 5.84 10.66 25.44
N GLU A 111 5.66 11.23 26.63
CA GLU A 111 4.69 10.75 27.61
C GLU A 111 3.24 10.86 27.10
N GLU A 112 2.88 11.91 26.36
CA GLU A 112 1.53 12.08 25.84
C GLU A 112 1.22 11.08 24.72
N LEU A 113 2.20 10.84 23.83
CA LEU A 113 2.07 9.81 22.79
C LEU A 113 1.91 8.43 23.41
N LEU A 114 2.77 8.05 24.36
CA LEU A 114 2.74 6.75 25.04
C LEU A 114 1.42 6.54 25.79
N ASN A 115 0.98 7.54 26.55
CA ASN A 115 -0.29 7.47 27.28
C ASN A 115 -1.48 7.20 26.35
N SER A 116 -1.50 7.84 25.18
CA SER A 116 -2.58 7.64 24.20
C SER A 116 -2.58 6.26 23.53
N LEU A 117 -1.46 5.53 23.58
CA LEU A 117 -1.37 4.13 23.15
C LEU A 117 -1.88 3.17 24.23
N VAL A 118 -1.36 3.29 25.46
CA VAL A 118 -1.66 2.34 26.56
C VAL A 118 -3.11 2.40 27.02
N GLU A 119 -3.80 3.52 26.82
CA GLU A 119 -5.24 3.66 27.11
C GLU A 119 -6.14 2.85 26.17
N ARG A 120 -5.58 2.29 25.08
CA ARG A 120 -6.37 1.54 24.10
C ARG A 120 -6.60 0.08 24.53
N PRO A 121 -7.74 -0.53 24.15
CA PRO A 121 -8.05 -1.91 24.52
C PRO A 121 -7.05 -2.97 24.02
N ASP A 122 -6.31 -2.68 22.95
CA ASP A 122 -5.27 -3.54 22.38
C ASP A 122 -3.85 -3.14 22.83
N GLY A 123 -3.74 -2.30 23.88
CA GLY A 123 -2.47 -1.73 24.32
C GLY A 123 -1.84 -0.75 23.32
N GLY A 124 -2.59 -0.34 22.30
CA GLY A 124 -2.15 0.64 21.31
C GLY A 124 -1.43 0.04 20.10
N ALA A 125 -1.15 -1.27 20.09
CA ALA A 125 -0.36 -1.91 19.04
C ALA A 125 -0.84 -1.61 17.61
N ALA A 126 -2.16 -1.58 17.36
CA ALA A 126 -2.65 -1.26 16.02
C ALA A 126 -2.45 0.22 15.65
N LEU A 127 -2.54 1.14 16.62
CA LEU A 127 -2.29 2.57 16.39
C LEU A 127 -0.80 2.84 16.21
N GLU A 128 0.03 2.25 17.05
CA GLU A 128 1.48 2.44 17.05
C GLU A 128 2.06 2.20 15.65
N GLU A 129 1.81 1.02 15.08
CA GLU A 129 2.26 0.60 13.76
C GLU A 129 1.69 1.49 12.63
N GLU A 130 0.37 1.72 12.64
CA GLU A 130 -0.28 2.53 11.60
C GLU A 130 0.18 4.00 11.67
N ALA A 131 0.48 4.52 12.86
CA ALA A 131 1.01 5.86 13.02
C ALA A 131 2.48 5.97 12.62
N CYS A 132 3.32 4.96 12.90
CA CYS A 132 4.70 4.90 12.39
C CYS A 132 4.73 4.93 10.86
N ASP A 133 3.91 4.09 10.21
CA ASP A 133 3.78 4.07 8.75
C ASP A 133 3.29 5.41 8.19
N ALA A 134 2.26 6.00 8.83
CA ALA A 134 1.70 7.27 8.42
C ALA A 134 2.66 8.45 8.65
N PHE A 135 3.45 8.42 9.72
CA PHE A 135 4.48 9.41 10.04
C PHE A 135 5.61 9.37 9.00
N ALA A 136 6.17 8.19 8.71
CA ALA A 136 7.18 8.01 7.68
C ALA A 136 6.67 8.51 6.32
N ALA A 137 5.43 8.16 5.96
CA ALA A 137 4.81 8.63 4.73
C ALA A 137 4.61 10.16 4.69
N ALA A 138 4.25 10.79 5.82
CA ALA A 138 4.00 12.22 5.90
C ALA A 138 5.29 13.05 5.75
N ILE A 139 6.41 12.58 6.30
CA ILE A 139 7.72 13.23 6.11
C ILE A 139 8.20 13.05 4.67
N LEU A 140 8.13 11.82 4.15
CA LEU A 140 8.64 11.48 2.82
C LEU A 140 7.82 12.11 1.68
N ILE A 141 6.50 12.19 1.84
CA ILE A 141 5.58 12.73 0.84
C ILE A 141 4.73 13.83 1.50
N PRO A 142 5.26 15.07 1.61
CA PRO A 142 4.55 16.17 2.23
C PRO A 142 3.23 16.48 1.53
N GLU A 143 2.20 16.80 2.32
CA GLU A 143 0.85 17.09 1.80
C GLU A 143 0.86 18.25 0.79
N ALA A 144 1.66 19.29 1.06
CA ALA A 144 1.79 20.44 0.15
C ALA A 144 2.35 20.05 -1.22
N ALA A 145 3.37 19.18 -1.26
CA ALA A 145 3.97 18.70 -2.50
C ALA A 145 2.99 17.79 -3.26
N ALA A 146 2.33 16.86 -2.55
CA ALA A 146 1.32 15.99 -3.14
C ALA A 146 0.15 16.80 -3.73
N SER A 147 -0.44 17.70 -2.95
CA SER A 147 -1.57 18.54 -3.38
C SER A 147 -1.19 19.44 -4.56
N SER A 148 0.02 20.00 -4.58
CA SER A 148 0.48 20.87 -5.67
C SER A 148 0.67 20.14 -6.99
N LEU A 149 1.16 18.88 -6.96
CA LEU A 149 1.53 18.14 -8.17
C LEU A 149 0.43 17.22 -8.68
N LEU A 150 -0.32 16.59 -7.76
CA LEU A 150 -1.42 15.68 -8.12
C LEU A 150 -2.71 16.43 -8.46
N GLY A 151 -2.84 17.69 -8.04
CA GLY A 151 -3.97 18.55 -8.38
C GLY A 151 -5.21 18.29 -7.52
N ARG A 152 -6.41 18.36 -8.12
CA ARG A 152 -7.69 17.98 -7.48
C ARG A 152 -8.38 16.90 -8.32
N GLY A 153 -9.02 15.93 -7.67
CA GLY A 153 -9.62 14.78 -8.35
C GLY A 153 -8.56 13.80 -8.87
N THR A 154 -8.96 12.85 -9.71
CA THR A 154 -8.08 11.76 -10.18
C THR A 154 -6.77 12.28 -10.79
N PRO A 155 -5.59 11.89 -10.26
CA PRO A 155 -4.31 12.38 -10.75
C PRO A 155 -3.95 11.74 -12.10
N SER A 156 -3.26 12.47 -12.98
CA SER A 156 -2.67 11.90 -14.19
C SER A 156 -1.45 11.04 -13.84
N ALA A 157 -1.13 10.04 -14.68
CA ALA A 157 0.09 9.26 -14.50
C ALA A 157 1.34 10.14 -14.58
N GLU A 158 1.29 11.20 -15.38
CA GLU A 158 2.33 12.22 -15.47
C GLU A 158 2.55 12.94 -14.15
N SER A 159 1.48 13.40 -13.51
CA SER A 159 1.55 14.04 -12.19
C SER A 159 2.12 13.11 -11.12
N VAL A 160 1.78 11.81 -11.17
CA VAL A 160 2.33 10.82 -10.22
C VAL A 160 3.83 10.60 -10.45
N VAL A 161 4.27 10.49 -11.72
CA VAL A 161 5.69 10.38 -12.06
C VAL A 161 6.45 11.66 -11.69
N GLN A 162 5.87 12.83 -11.95
CA GLN A 162 6.47 14.12 -11.59
C GLN A 162 6.65 14.25 -10.08
N LEU A 163 5.67 13.82 -9.27
CA LEU A 163 5.80 13.78 -7.81
C LEU A 163 6.97 12.87 -7.38
N TRP A 164 7.06 11.67 -7.96
CA TRP A 164 8.15 10.74 -7.67
C TRP A 164 9.53 11.32 -8.01
N GLN A 165 9.69 11.90 -9.19
CA GLN A 165 10.94 12.52 -9.63
C GLN A 165 11.31 13.73 -8.78
N THR A 166 10.33 14.55 -8.40
CA THR A 166 10.56 15.76 -7.58
C THR A 166 11.03 15.39 -6.18
N LEU A 167 10.48 14.33 -5.58
CA LEU A 167 10.84 13.92 -4.24
C LEU A 167 12.16 13.16 -4.17
N GLY A 168 12.45 12.28 -5.14
CA GLY A 168 13.73 11.55 -5.29
C GLY A 168 14.02 10.49 -4.22
N THR A 169 13.53 10.67 -2.99
CA THR A 169 13.80 9.82 -1.82
C THR A 169 12.73 8.76 -1.57
N VAL A 170 11.69 8.71 -2.40
CA VAL A 170 10.50 7.86 -2.23
C VAL A 170 10.35 6.82 -3.33
N SER A 171 9.75 5.68 -2.98
CA SER A 171 9.53 4.60 -3.94
C SER A 171 8.34 4.87 -4.87
N ARG A 172 8.32 4.22 -6.04
CA ARG A 172 7.17 4.25 -6.97
C ARG A 172 5.88 3.74 -6.29
N SER A 173 5.99 2.73 -5.44
CA SER A 173 4.85 2.19 -4.68
C SER A 173 4.30 3.19 -3.66
N ALA A 174 5.17 3.97 -3.01
CA ALA A 174 4.76 4.98 -2.03
C ALA A 174 3.97 6.12 -2.71
N VAL A 175 4.48 6.66 -3.83
CA VAL A 175 3.73 7.68 -4.59
C VAL A 175 2.44 7.12 -5.20
N ALA A 176 2.41 5.84 -5.60
CA ALA A 176 1.21 5.19 -6.09
C ALA A 176 0.14 5.09 -5.00
N MET A 177 0.53 4.72 -3.76
CA MET A 177 -0.35 4.73 -2.60
C MET A 177 -0.89 6.12 -2.28
N ARG A 178 -0.05 7.17 -2.37
CA ARG A 178 -0.49 8.55 -2.16
C ARG A 178 -1.47 9.00 -3.23
N ALA A 179 -1.18 8.71 -4.49
CA ALA A 179 -2.02 9.05 -5.64
C ALA A 179 -3.39 8.35 -5.58
N ARG A 180 -3.43 7.09 -5.13
CA ARG A 180 -4.67 6.32 -4.96
C ARG A 180 -5.68 6.99 -4.03
N ARG A 181 -5.23 7.73 -3.00
CA ARG A 181 -6.14 8.47 -2.09
C ARG A 181 -6.90 9.61 -2.80
N GLN A 182 -6.44 10.01 -3.98
CA GLN A 182 -6.94 11.15 -4.72
C GLN A 182 -7.74 10.76 -5.97
N ILE A 183 -7.81 9.47 -6.28
CA ILE A 183 -8.70 8.97 -7.34
C ILE A 183 -10.15 9.31 -6.96
N ASP A 184 -10.82 10.05 -7.84
CA ASP A 184 -12.24 10.38 -7.73
C ASP A 184 -13.06 9.23 -8.32
N GLY A 185 -13.41 8.27 -7.46
CA GLY A 185 -14.18 7.08 -7.80
C GLY A 185 -13.36 5.79 -7.82
N ASP A 186 -13.72 4.89 -8.73
CA ASP A 186 -13.11 3.57 -8.85
C ASP A 186 -11.93 3.59 -9.81
N GLY A 187 -10.78 3.15 -9.31
CA GLY A 187 -9.57 3.13 -10.11
C GLY A 187 -8.39 2.46 -9.43
N HIS A 188 -7.30 2.45 -10.18
CA HIS A 188 -6.05 1.81 -9.86
C HIS A 188 -4.88 2.76 -10.08
N VAL A 189 -3.85 2.58 -9.26
CA VAL A 189 -2.49 3.00 -9.62
C VAL A 189 -1.62 1.75 -9.66
N VAL A 190 -1.02 1.47 -10.81
CA VAL A 190 -0.28 0.24 -11.09
C VAL A 190 1.15 0.60 -11.49
N VAL A 191 2.13 -0.11 -10.97
CA VAL A 191 3.55 0.03 -11.31
C VAL A 191 3.99 -1.22 -12.06
N LEU A 192 4.38 -1.06 -13.31
CA LEU A 192 4.91 -2.13 -14.15
C LEU A 192 6.44 -2.02 -14.25
N ASN A 193 7.11 -3.16 -14.40
CA ASN A 193 8.50 -3.19 -14.88
C ASN A 193 8.57 -3.01 -16.42
N ALA A 194 9.77 -3.07 -16.98
CA ALA A 194 10.02 -2.99 -18.43
C ALA A 194 9.35 -4.12 -19.24
N ASP A 195 9.03 -5.24 -18.59
CA ASP A 195 8.49 -6.44 -19.23
C ASP A 195 6.96 -6.53 -19.13
N GLY A 196 6.28 -5.50 -18.62
CA GLY A 196 4.82 -5.48 -18.48
C GLY A 196 4.29 -6.25 -17.27
N ILE A 197 5.16 -6.62 -16.34
CA ILE A 197 4.81 -7.34 -15.12
C ILE A 197 4.51 -6.34 -13.98
N VAL A 198 3.40 -6.57 -13.28
CA VAL A 198 3.01 -5.77 -12.11
C VAL A 198 4.00 -5.97 -10.96
N THR A 199 4.73 -4.91 -10.62
CA THR A 199 5.60 -4.87 -9.43
C THR A 199 4.87 -4.37 -8.20
N PHE A 200 3.86 -3.52 -8.39
CA PHE A 200 3.00 -2.99 -7.34
C PHE A 200 1.65 -2.56 -7.92
N ALA A 201 0.57 -2.74 -7.16
CA ALA A 201 -0.75 -2.23 -7.53
C ALA A 201 -1.54 -1.84 -6.29
N THR A 202 -2.23 -0.70 -6.38
CA THR A 202 -3.16 -0.22 -5.36
C THR A 202 -4.46 0.24 -6.02
N SER A 203 -5.56 0.21 -5.29
CA SER A 203 -6.91 0.37 -5.87
C SER A 203 -7.85 0.95 -4.83
N THR A 204 -8.80 1.80 -5.22
CA THR A 204 -9.78 2.37 -4.28
C THR A 204 -10.68 1.27 -3.73
N THR A 205 -11.65 0.82 -4.52
CA THR A 205 -12.63 -0.22 -4.19
C THR A 205 -12.60 -1.41 -5.13
N ALA A 206 -12.09 -1.23 -6.35
CA ALA A 206 -12.00 -2.27 -7.37
C ALA A 206 -10.96 -3.36 -7.03
N ILE A 207 -11.17 -4.57 -7.58
CA ILE A 207 -10.21 -5.66 -7.51
C ILE A 207 -8.91 -5.20 -8.14
N ARG A 208 -7.81 -5.25 -7.37
CA ARG A 208 -6.49 -4.82 -7.84
C ARG A 208 -5.86 -5.89 -8.74
N PRO A 209 -5.12 -5.50 -9.79
CA PRO A 209 -4.25 -6.44 -10.50
C PRO A 209 -3.29 -7.13 -9.51
N GLY A 210 -3.08 -8.44 -9.71
CA GLY A 210 -2.21 -9.23 -8.85
C GLY A 210 -0.75 -8.78 -8.98
N GLN A 211 0.01 -8.82 -7.89
CA GLN A 211 1.45 -8.65 -8.00
C GLN A 211 2.02 -9.80 -8.84
N ARG A 212 3.05 -9.52 -9.65
CA ARG A 212 3.65 -10.43 -10.64
C ARG A 212 2.70 -10.87 -11.76
N SER A 213 1.51 -10.27 -11.89
CA SER A 213 0.65 -10.52 -13.04
C SER A 213 1.20 -9.89 -14.31
N ASP A 214 1.03 -10.59 -15.42
CA ASP A 214 1.44 -10.17 -16.76
C ASP A 214 0.35 -9.31 -17.41
N GLN A 215 0.70 -8.10 -17.83
CA GLN A 215 -0.20 -7.14 -18.47
C GLN A 215 0.10 -6.96 -19.96
N THR A 216 0.99 -7.76 -20.55
CA THR A 216 1.44 -7.62 -21.95
C THR A 216 0.31 -7.77 -22.98
N ALA A 217 -0.73 -8.54 -22.65
CA ALA A 217 -1.92 -8.72 -23.49
C ALA A 217 -2.96 -7.58 -23.37
N THR A 218 -2.70 -6.53 -22.58
CA THR A 218 -3.69 -5.47 -22.33
C THR A 218 -3.59 -4.32 -23.35
N PRO A 219 -4.69 -3.59 -23.60
CA PRO A 219 -4.67 -2.44 -24.53
C PRO A 219 -3.69 -1.34 -24.14
N ILE A 220 -3.45 -1.13 -22.83
CA ILE A 220 -2.48 -0.13 -22.37
C ILE A 220 -1.05 -0.56 -22.64
N TRP A 221 -0.73 -1.85 -22.51
CA TRP A 221 0.59 -2.34 -22.88
C TRP A 221 0.86 -2.22 -24.37
N SER A 222 -0.11 -2.61 -25.21
CA SER A 222 0.03 -2.42 -26.66
C SER A 222 0.17 -0.94 -27.05
N ALA A 223 -0.36 0.00 -26.25
CA ALA A 223 -0.13 1.42 -26.46
C ALA A 223 1.29 1.85 -26.08
N ILE A 224 1.82 1.33 -24.97
CA ILE A 224 3.22 1.53 -24.54
C ILE A 224 4.19 1.04 -25.62
N GLU A 225 3.99 -0.17 -26.14
CA GLU A 225 4.87 -0.77 -27.16
C GLU A 225 4.91 0.01 -28.48
N ARG A 226 3.81 0.69 -28.84
CA ARG A 226 3.72 1.49 -30.06
C ARG A 226 4.29 2.90 -29.91
N ALA A 227 4.40 3.40 -28.69
CA ALA A 227 4.88 4.75 -28.43
C ALA A 227 6.41 4.82 -28.42
N HIS A 228 6.95 6.03 -28.59
CA HIS A 228 8.39 6.21 -28.45
C HIS A 228 8.81 6.12 -26.97
N ALA A 229 10.06 5.75 -26.74
CA ALA A 229 10.63 5.73 -25.39
C ALA A 229 10.44 7.10 -24.72
N ASN A 230 9.93 7.11 -23.49
CA ASN A 230 9.63 8.28 -22.66
C ASN A 230 8.30 9.01 -22.96
N GLU A 231 7.42 8.48 -23.81
CA GLU A 231 6.10 9.10 -24.05
C GLU A 231 5.02 8.62 -23.07
N THR A 232 4.17 9.55 -22.64
CA THR A 232 2.91 9.22 -21.97
C THR A 232 1.90 8.72 -22.99
N VAL A 233 1.26 7.60 -22.68
CA VAL A 233 0.23 6.99 -23.53
C VAL A 233 -1.10 6.87 -22.80
N THR A 234 -2.18 6.84 -23.56
CA THR A 234 -3.53 6.59 -23.04
C THR A 234 -4.16 5.40 -23.75
N ALA A 235 -4.96 4.64 -23.01
CA ALA A 235 -5.77 3.56 -23.58
C ALA A 235 -7.13 3.46 -22.86
N ARG A 236 -8.04 2.70 -23.46
CA ARG A 236 -9.28 2.27 -22.82
C ARG A 236 -9.33 0.76 -22.86
N GLY A 237 -9.52 0.11 -21.71
CA GLY A 237 -9.46 -1.34 -21.64
C GLY A 237 -9.60 -1.90 -20.24
N GLN A 238 -9.30 -3.17 -20.08
CA GLN A 238 -9.27 -3.88 -18.81
C GLN A 238 -7.82 -4.26 -18.48
N PHE A 239 -7.49 -4.36 -17.19
CA PHE A 239 -6.29 -5.05 -16.77
C PHE A 239 -6.48 -6.56 -16.91
N ALA A 240 -5.39 -7.29 -17.06
CA ALA A 240 -5.40 -8.73 -16.93
C ALA A 240 -5.53 -9.10 -15.46
N TYR A 241 -6.66 -9.72 -15.12
CA TYR A 241 -6.88 -10.43 -13.87
C TYR A 241 -6.73 -11.93 -14.19
N GLY A 242 -6.37 -12.78 -13.21
CA GLY A 242 -6.18 -14.22 -13.45
C GLY A 242 -7.36 -14.87 -14.21
N ALA A 243 -7.12 -16.04 -14.81
CA ALA A 243 -7.88 -16.67 -15.92
C ALA A 243 -9.43 -16.72 -15.88
N ALA A 244 -10.09 -16.31 -14.79
CA ALA A 244 -11.54 -16.34 -14.61
C ALA A 244 -12.18 -15.00 -14.20
N LEU A 245 -11.43 -13.89 -14.17
CA LEU A 245 -11.94 -12.59 -13.71
C LEU A 245 -12.03 -11.57 -14.85
N ALA A 246 -13.25 -11.14 -15.17
CA ALA A 246 -13.48 -9.97 -16.01
C ALA A 246 -13.58 -8.71 -15.13
N GLY A 247 -12.71 -7.72 -15.36
CA GLY A 247 -12.74 -6.44 -14.65
C GLY A 247 -13.53 -5.34 -15.38
N ASP A 248 -13.63 -4.16 -14.79
CA ASP A 248 -14.23 -2.99 -15.45
C ASP A 248 -13.36 -2.45 -16.59
N ILE A 249 -13.99 -1.72 -17.53
CA ILE A 249 -13.26 -0.97 -18.55
C ILE A 249 -12.84 0.38 -17.96
N TYR A 250 -11.54 0.61 -17.88
CA TYR A 250 -10.94 1.84 -17.38
C TYR A 250 -10.46 2.75 -18.51
N PHE A 251 -10.50 4.06 -18.24
CA PHE A 251 -9.64 5.03 -18.92
C PHE A 251 -8.27 4.97 -18.25
N MET A 252 -7.25 4.65 -19.03
CA MET A 252 -5.90 4.39 -18.54
C MET A 252 -4.95 5.43 -19.13
N GLN A 253 -4.00 5.88 -18.32
CA GLN A 253 -2.83 6.63 -18.76
C GLN A 253 -1.59 5.97 -18.17
N ALA A 254 -0.57 5.76 -18.99
CA ALA A 254 0.71 5.21 -18.57
C ALA A 254 1.82 6.20 -18.88
N THR A 255 2.69 6.44 -17.90
CA THR A 255 3.85 7.32 -18.04
C THR A 255 5.12 6.55 -17.61
N PRO A 256 6.22 6.66 -18.39
CA PRO A 256 7.51 6.07 -18.05
C PRO A 256 8.04 6.55 -16.69
N ALA A 257 8.56 5.62 -15.89
CA ALA A 257 8.99 5.84 -14.51
C ALA A 257 10.26 5.03 -14.20
N GLY A 258 11.42 5.56 -14.59
CA GLY A 258 12.71 4.88 -14.50
C GLY A 258 12.77 3.72 -15.49
N THR A 259 13.00 2.50 -14.99
CA THR A 259 13.04 1.27 -15.80
C THR A 259 11.68 0.64 -16.08
N GLY A 260 10.59 1.30 -15.73
CA GLY A 260 9.24 0.76 -15.88
C GLY A 260 8.20 1.85 -16.11
N PHE A 261 6.96 1.59 -15.71
CA PHE A 261 5.84 2.49 -15.99
C PHE A 261 4.96 2.65 -14.75
N ILE A 262 4.39 3.84 -14.58
CA ILE A 262 3.26 4.07 -13.68
C ILE A 262 2.01 4.24 -14.53
N ILE A 263 0.96 3.51 -14.18
CA ILE A 263 -0.35 3.57 -14.82
C ILE A 263 -1.36 4.10 -13.81
N VAL A 264 -2.10 5.15 -14.19
CA VAL A 264 -3.31 5.54 -13.49
C VAL A 264 -4.51 5.15 -14.34
N ALA A 265 -5.46 4.47 -13.73
CA ALA A 265 -6.66 3.98 -14.39
C ALA A 265 -7.88 4.31 -13.55
N ALA A 266 -8.93 4.82 -14.18
CA ALA A 266 -10.20 5.12 -13.51
C ALA A 266 -11.38 4.91 -14.47
N ILE A 267 -12.55 4.54 -13.93
CA ILE A 267 -13.75 4.27 -14.73
C ILE A 267 -14.33 5.58 -15.29
N GLU A 268 -14.15 6.71 -14.61
CA GLU A 268 -14.60 8.02 -15.03
C GLU A 268 -13.77 9.14 -14.36
N ARG A 269 -14.07 10.41 -14.70
CA ARG A 269 -13.53 11.62 -14.05
C ARG A 269 -12.00 11.71 -14.11
N VAL A 270 -11.45 11.30 -15.24
CA VAL A 270 -10.02 11.42 -15.53
C VAL A 270 -9.72 12.74 -16.25
N PRO A 271 -8.61 13.43 -15.91
CA PRO A 271 -8.29 14.74 -16.50
C PRO A 271 -7.69 14.67 -17.92
N TRP A 272 -7.17 13.52 -18.35
CA TRP A 272 -6.47 13.37 -19.65
C TRP A 272 -7.37 12.98 -20.83
N THR A 273 -8.67 12.77 -20.60
CA THR A 273 -9.61 12.49 -21.69
C THR A 273 -11.02 12.91 -21.30
N LEU A 274 -11.85 13.20 -22.31
CA LEU A 274 -13.26 13.52 -22.08
C LEU A 274 -13.98 12.25 -21.61
N SER A 275 -14.07 12.09 -20.29
CA SER A 275 -14.95 11.14 -19.64
C SER A 275 -16.22 11.88 -19.24
N ILE A 276 -17.34 11.58 -19.93
CA ILE A 276 -18.63 12.12 -19.50
C ILE A 276 -18.95 11.44 -18.17
N ALA A 277 -18.84 12.20 -17.07
CA ALA A 277 -19.34 11.77 -15.78
C ALA A 277 -20.81 11.39 -15.99
N ARG A 278 -21.16 10.12 -15.78
CA ARG A 278 -22.58 9.74 -15.88
C ARG A 278 -23.26 10.38 -14.68
N HIS A 279 -23.98 11.48 -14.92
CA HIS A 279 -24.73 12.21 -13.90
C HIS A 279 -26.01 11.46 -13.48
N GLU A 280 -25.94 10.14 -13.45
CA GLU A 280 -26.97 9.28 -12.94
C GLU A 280 -26.39 8.54 -11.74
N SER A 281 -26.91 8.86 -10.56
CA SER A 281 -27.10 7.88 -9.49
C SER A 281 -28.09 6.79 -9.93
N ALA A 282 -27.98 6.30 -11.17
CA ALA A 282 -28.58 5.03 -11.51
C ALA A 282 -27.86 4.02 -10.63
N PRO A 283 -28.57 3.15 -9.90
CA PRO A 283 -27.96 2.03 -9.22
C PRO A 283 -27.45 1.09 -10.31
N TYR A 284 -26.32 1.45 -10.93
CA TYR A 284 -25.56 0.52 -11.74
C TYR A 284 -25.11 -0.53 -10.75
N GLY A 285 -25.80 -1.66 -10.81
CA GLY A 285 -25.17 -2.89 -10.42
C GLY A 285 -23.83 -2.98 -11.14
N ARG A 286 -22.77 -3.23 -10.40
CA ARG A 286 -21.46 -3.55 -10.96
C ARG A 286 -21.33 -5.06 -10.95
N TRP A 287 -20.77 -5.61 -12.02
CA TRP A 287 -20.50 -7.05 -12.06
C TRP A 287 -19.26 -7.34 -11.23
N TYR A 288 -19.40 -8.27 -10.30
CA TYR A 288 -18.33 -8.79 -9.48
C TYR A 288 -18.30 -10.30 -9.66
N VAL A 289 -17.15 -10.90 -9.43
CA VAL A 289 -17.07 -12.36 -9.21
C VAL A 289 -16.97 -12.59 -7.71
N CYS A 290 -17.78 -13.50 -7.19
CA CYS A 290 -17.73 -13.85 -5.79
C CYS A 290 -16.32 -14.37 -5.44
N PRO A 291 -15.58 -13.70 -4.53
CA PRO A 291 -14.22 -14.10 -4.20
C PRO A 291 -14.18 -15.37 -3.33
N HIS A 292 -15.34 -15.90 -2.94
CA HIS A 292 -15.47 -17.16 -2.22
C HIS A 292 -15.44 -18.31 -3.23
N LEU A 293 -14.38 -19.12 -3.25
CA LEU A 293 -14.18 -20.19 -4.23
C LEU A 293 -15.37 -21.15 -4.35
N ALA A 294 -16.05 -21.44 -3.24
CA ALA A 294 -17.23 -22.31 -3.23
C ALA A 294 -18.47 -21.71 -3.93
N CYS A 295 -18.50 -20.38 -4.13
CA CYS A 295 -19.58 -19.70 -4.84
C CYS A 295 -19.13 -19.34 -6.25
N ALA A 296 -18.02 -18.60 -6.40
CA ALA A 296 -17.43 -18.17 -7.67
C ALA A 296 -18.42 -17.52 -8.68
N ALA A 297 -19.62 -17.14 -8.24
CA ALA A 297 -20.65 -16.64 -9.12
C ALA A 297 -20.33 -15.22 -9.58
N GLU A 298 -20.61 -14.94 -10.85
CA GLU A 298 -20.72 -13.58 -11.34
C GLU A 298 -22.03 -12.97 -10.81
N PHE A 299 -21.93 -11.85 -10.12
CA PHE A 299 -23.07 -11.20 -9.50
C PHE A 299 -23.07 -9.70 -9.75
N LEU A 300 -24.27 -9.14 -9.87
CA LEU A 300 -24.50 -7.73 -10.10
C LEU A 300 -24.82 -7.05 -8.77
N ALA A 301 -23.89 -6.28 -8.20
CA ALA A 301 -24.08 -5.61 -6.91
C ALA A 301 -24.28 -4.10 -7.07
N GLY A 302 -25.39 -3.59 -6.55
CA GLY A 302 -25.70 -2.16 -6.51
C GLY A 302 -25.17 -1.46 -5.25
N PRO A 303 -25.39 -0.13 -5.11
CA PRO A 303 -24.94 0.66 -3.97
C PRO A 303 -25.49 0.22 -2.60
N LYS A 304 -26.58 -0.57 -2.60
CA LYS A 304 -27.21 -1.13 -1.39
C LYS A 304 -26.62 -2.48 -1.01
N ASP A 305 -25.91 -3.13 -1.93
CA ASP A 305 -25.34 -4.46 -1.76
C ASP A 305 -23.89 -4.34 -1.25
N VAL A 306 -23.64 -3.42 -0.33
CA VAL A 306 -22.32 -3.21 0.27
C VAL A 306 -22.29 -3.77 1.69
N CYS A 307 -21.20 -4.48 2.01
CA CYS A 307 -20.98 -4.95 3.36
C CYS A 307 -20.78 -3.74 4.28
N SER A 308 -21.56 -3.67 5.37
CA SER A 308 -21.44 -2.63 6.39
C SER A 308 -20.09 -2.60 7.09
N VAL A 309 -19.25 -3.63 6.90
CA VAL A 309 -17.99 -3.83 7.63
C VAL A 309 -16.75 -3.62 6.76
N CYS A 310 -16.71 -4.05 5.49
CA CYS A 310 -15.56 -3.78 4.59
C CYS A 310 -15.88 -2.81 3.47
N HIS A 311 -17.14 -2.38 3.34
CA HIS A 311 -17.62 -1.54 2.26
C HIS A 311 -17.38 -2.12 0.85
N GLN A 312 -17.03 -3.40 0.75
CA GLN A 312 -17.00 -4.16 -0.51
C GLN A 312 -18.38 -4.70 -0.82
N SER A 313 -18.63 -4.98 -2.08
CA SER A 313 -19.88 -5.57 -2.54
C SER A 313 -20.10 -6.97 -1.96
N THR A 314 -21.32 -7.20 -1.48
CA THR A 314 -21.82 -8.47 -0.97
C THR A 314 -22.37 -9.27 -2.14
N CYS A 315 -21.90 -10.50 -2.32
CA CYS A 315 -22.40 -11.39 -3.35
C CYS A 315 -23.91 -11.61 -3.21
N THR A 316 -24.68 -11.32 -4.25
CA THR A 316 -26.14 -11.55 -4.24
C THR A 316 -26.50 -13.04 -4.19
N GLU A 317 -25.60 -13.91 -4.64
CA GLU A 317 -25.82 -15.36 -4.66
C GLU A 317 -25.56 -16.02 -3.28
N CYS A 318 -24.46 -15.66 -2.60
CA CYS A 318 -24.08 -16.31 -1.35
C CYS A 318 -24.15 -15.41 -0.10
N GLY A 319 -24.49 -14.13 -0.28
CA GLY A 319 -24.60 -13.16 0.81
C GLY A 319 -23.27 -12.77 1.46
N ARG A 320 -22.13 -13.14 0.86
CA ARG A 320 -20.79 -12.96 1.42
C ARG A 320 -19.98 -11.91 0.67
N CYS A 321 -19.22 -11.10 1.40
CA CYS A 321 -18.19 -10.19 0.89
C CYS A 321 -16.83 -10.91 0.83
N ALA A 322 -15.82 -10.27 0.23
CA ALA A 322 -14.41 -10.66 0.38
C ALA A 322 -13.96 -10.77 1.86
N CYS A 323 -14.62 -10.03 2.75
CA CYS A 323 -14.36 -10.03 4.18
C CYS A 323 -15.00 -11.20 4.97
N SER A 324 -15.88 -11.97 4.31
CA SER A 324 -16.53 -13.17 4.84
C SER A 324 -15.83 -14.45 4.35
N ILE A 325 -14.74 -14.31 3.60
CA ILE A 325 -13.78 -15.39 3.41
C ILE A 325 -13.20 -15.63 4.80
N THR A 326 -13.72 -16.64 5.50
CA THR A 326 -12.96 -17.29 6.57
C THR A 326 -11.60 -17.59 5.94
N ALA A 327 -10.52 -17.09 6.56
CA ALA A 327 -9.16 -17.29 6.07
C ALA A 327 -9.07 -18.72 5.51
N PRO A 328 -8.71 -18.91 4.23
CA PRO A 328 -8.59 -20.25 3.67
C PRO A 328 -7.72 -21.04 4.64
N ALA A 329 -8.18 -22.22 5.08
CA ALA A 329 -7.51 -23.00 6.12
C ALA A 329 -6.00 -22.96 5.87
N GLU A 330 -5.32 -22.26 6.76
CA GLU A 330 -3.91 -21.96 6.60
C GLU A 330 -3.14 -23.21 7.02
N PHE A 331 -2.12 -23.58 6.25
CA PHE A 331 -1.19 -24.62 6.65
C PHE A 331 0.22 -24.08 6.59
N LEU A 332 1.05 -24.49 7.54
CA LEU A 332 2.46 -24.16 7.55
C LEU A 332 3.17 -25.11 6.59
N CYS A 333 3.83 -24.57 5.55
CA CYS A 333 4.67 -25.38 4.68
C CYS A 333 5.87 -25.91 5.48
N THR A 334 6.13 -27.22 5.48
CA THR A 334 7.24 -27.83 6.21
C THR A 334 8.60 -27.65 5.54
N ASP A 335 8.63 -27.07 4.34
CA ASP A 335 9.86 -26.84 3.57
C ASP A 335 10.26 -25.35 3.52
N CYS A 336 9.34 -24.45 3.15
CA CYS A 336 9.60 -23.00 3.20
C CYS A 336 9.12 -22.31 4.47
N PHE A 337 8.43 -23.01 5.38
CA PHE A 337 7.93 -22.48 6.66
C PHE A 337 7.01 -21.26 6.54
N LEU A 338 6.47 -20.99 5.35
CA LEU A 338 5.47 -19.95 5.14
C LEU A 338 4.07 -20.46 5.51
N LEU A 339 3.28 -19.59 6.13
CA LEU A 339 1.87 -19.81 6.34
C LEU A 339 1.15 -19.64 5.00
N LYS A 340 0.70 -20.75 4.43
CA LYS A 340 0.17 -20.83 3.08
C LYS A 340 -1.32 -21.05 3.12
N GLY A 341 -2.05 -20.47 2.17
CA GLY A 341 -3.46 -20.82 2.02
C GLY A 341 -3.57 -22.27 1.57
N SER A 342 -4.59 -23.01 2.00
CA SER A 342 -4.85 -24.39 1.54
C SER A 342 -4.92 -24.56 0.00
N ALA A 343 -5.18 -23.48 -0.74
CA ALA A 343 -5.11 -23.45 -2.20
C ALA A 343 -3.67 -23.56 -2.76
N GLU A 344 -2.66 -23.28 -1.95
CA GLU A 344 -1.24 -23.39 -2.29
C GLU A 344 -0.65 -24.75 -1.88
N ALA A 345 -1.45 -25.68 -1.35
CA ALA A 345 -0.99 -27.02 -0.99
C ALA A 345 -0.60 -27.84 -2.22
N SER A 346 0.55 -28.50 -2.17
CA SER A 346 0.97 -29.47 -3.18
C SER A 346 0.28 -30.82 -2.96
N ALA A 347 0.55 -31.79 -3.84
CA ALA A 347 0.13 -33.18 -3.62
C ALA A 347 0.87 -33.85 -2.43
N THR A 348 1.99 -33.26 -1.99
CA THR A 348 2.74 -33.73 -0.82
C THR A 348 2.23 -33.02 0.43
N GLU A 349 1.77 -33.80 1.41
CA GLU A 349 1.21 -33.29 2.64
C GLU A 349 2.19 -32.36 3.37
N GLY A 350 1.71 -31.17 3.73
CA GLY A 350 2.52 -30.17 4.42
C GLY A 350 3.48 -29.38 3.53
N ILE A 351 3.56 -29.60 2.21
CA ILE A 351 4.45 -28.84 1.32
C ILE A 351 3.63 -27.98 0.36
N CYS A 352 4.02 -26.72 0.15
CA CYS A 352 3.36 -25.83 -0.80
C CYS A 352 3.79 -26.10 -2.25
N SER A 353 2.92 -25.78 -3.20
CA SER A 353 3.15 -25.93 -4.64
C SER A 353 4.43 -25.25 -5.13
N ASP A 354 4.82 -24.11 -4.53
CA ASP A 354 6.09 -23.43 -4.84
C ASP A 354 7.36 -24.23 -4.46
N CYS A 355 7.27 -25.10 -3.43
CA CYS A 355 8.39 -25.93 -2.95
C CYS A 355 8.41 -27.32 -3.59
N ALA A 356 7.28 -27.72 -4.19
CA ALA A 356 7.15 -29.00 -4.88
C ALA A 356 7.55 -28.92 -6.37
N ALA A 357 7.80 -27.71 -6.89
CA ALA A 357 8.35 -27.43 -8.22
C ALA A 357 9.87 -27.29 -8.15
#